data_AF-A0A9X4XQ77-F1
#
_entry.id   AF-A0A9X4XQ77-F1
#
_cell.length_a   1.000
_cell.length_b   1.000
_cell.length_c   1.000
_cell.angle_alpha   90.00
_cell.angle_beta   90.00
_cell.angle_gamma   90.00
#
_symmetry.space_group_name_H-M   'P 1'
#
loop_
_entity.id
_entity.type
_entity.pdbx_description
1 polymer ?
#
loop_
_entity_poly.entity_id
_entity_poly.type
_entity_poly.pdbx_seq_one_letter_code
_entity_poly.pdbx_strand_id
1 'polypeptide(L)'
;MRVIAITEIARRAATPPGTAIVGIQGPKGDKGDQGLQGAAGPQGPAGPAGPQGPAGPQGPPGGGWSPTAADRYQYSTGPGLAVEGAITAAGRALLDDADAAAQLATLGIGAWSVTSPTPIAGAGSFASASAEVRSIAIGKTVVLTASVIITTNGTAAASVNVPIPYTSVGSHVFVGREDAVTGESLIGKLAAGSAQLSVFRGNNTYPGGNGHVLRVSGVYERT
;
A
#
# COMPACT_ATOMS: atom_id res chain seq x y z
N MET A 1 -46.46 -91.28 6.60
CA MET A 1 -45.99 -91.70 5.25
C MET A 1 -46.70 -90.85 4.20
N ARG A 2 -46.35 -90.97 2.90
CA ARG A 2 -47.12 -90.44 1.75
C ARG A 2 -48.63 -90.71 1.91
N VAL A 3 -49.54 -89.84 1.46
CA VAL A 3 -50.18 -89.79 0.11
C VAL A 3 -51.23 -88.65 0.22
N ILE A 4 -51.36 -87.62 -0.63
CA ILE A 4 -51.55 -87.49 -2.10
C ILE A 4 -52.98 -87.87 -2.58
N ALA A 5 -53.86 -86.87 -2.76
CA ALA A 5 -55.01 -86.79 -3.70
C ALA A 5 -55.68 -85.42 -3.45
N ILE A 6 -55.93 -84.44 -4.33
CA ILE A 6 -56.21 -84.28 -5.77
C ILE A 6 -57.49 -84.91 -6.35
N THR A 7 -58.39 -84.01 -6.78
CA THR A 7 -59.33 -84.09 -7.92
C THR A 7 -60.75 -84.66 -7.67
N GLU A 8 -61.66 -84.37 -8.63
CA GLU A 8 -63.10 -84.70 -8.73
C GLU A 8 -63.99 -83.90 -7.76
N ILE A 9 -64.80 -82.90 -8.14
CA ILE A 9 -65.56 -82.53 -9.37
C ILE A 9 -66.72 -83.48 -9.70
N ALA A 10 -67.95 -83.02 -9.41
CA ALA A 10 -69.20 -83.61 -9.93
C ALA A 10 -70.31 -82.55 -10.15
N ARG A 11 -71.23 -82.84 -11.08
CA ARG A 11 -72.46 -82.10 -11.49
C ARG A 11 -73.61 -83.16 -11.58
N ARG A 12 -74.94 -82.90 -11.55
CA ARG A 12 -75.85 -81.79 -11.13
C ARG A 12 -77.34 -82.25 -11.36
N ALA A 13 -78.36 -81.54 -10.84
CA ALA A 13 -79.85 -81.73 -11.01
C ALA A 13 -80.52 -82.67 -9.96
N ALA A 14 -81.87 -82.83 -9.81
CA ALA A 14 -83.03 -82.42 -10.64
C ALA A 14 -84.29 -81.90 -9.83
N THR A 15 -85.51 -82.45 -10.04
CA THR A 15 -86.82 -81.75 -9.88
C THR A 15 -87.98 -82.61 -9.28
N PRO A 16 -88.88 -82.05 -8.45
CA PRO A 16 -90.22 -82.64 -8.14
C PRO A 16 -91.37 -81.59 -8.01
N PRO A 17 -92.64 -81.94 -7.66
CA PRO A 17 -93.46 -83.14 -7.95
C PRO A 17 -94.72 -82.77 -8.80
N GLY A 18 -95.59 -83.68 -9.24
CA GLY A 18 -95.58 -85.15 -9.17
C GLY A 18 -94.70 -85.82 -10.24
N THR A 19 -94.44 -87.12 -10.16
CA THR A 19 -95.22 -88.16 -9.44
C THR A 19 -94.30 -89.20 -8.74
N ALA A 20 -94.73 -89.63 -7.53
CA ALA A 20 -94.34 -90.85 -6.78
C ALA A 20 -93.04 -90.93 -5.90
N ILE A 21 -93.27 -91.16 -4.59
CA ILE A 21 -92.65 -92.08 -3.57
C ILE A 21 -91.21 -91.91 -2.97
N VAL A 22 -91.13 -92.07 -1.61
CA VAL A 22 -89.94 -92.21 -0.71
C VAL A 22 -89.16 -90.89 -0.39
N GLY A 23 -88.51 -90.64 0.77
CA GLY A 23 -88.25 -91.36 2.04
C GLY A 23 -87.66 -90.44 3.16
N ILE A 24 -87.22 -90.95 4.35
CA ILE A 24 -86.85 -90.12 5.55
C ILE A 24 -85.69 -90.62 6.45
N GLN A 25 -84.98 -89.69 7.14
CA GLN A 25 -84.08 -89.92 8.33
C GLN A 25 -83.81 -88.60 9.14
N GLY A 26 -83.37 -88.70 10.42
CA GLY A 26 -82.80 -87.65 11.32
C GLY A 26 -81.70 -88.25 12.25
N PRO A 27 -81.36 -87.75 13.48
CA PRO A 27 -81.71 -86.53 14.23
C PRO A 27 -80.46 -85.73 14.78
N LYS A 28 -80.48 -85.15 16.01
CA LYS A 28 -79.51 -84.14 16.56
C LYS A 28 -79.01 -84.41 18.02
N GLY A 29 -77.87 -83.79 18.42
CA GLY A 29 -77.44 -83.52 19.83
C GLY A 29 -76.62 -82.20 20.01
N ASP A 30 -76.33 -81.80 21.26
CA ASP A 30 -75.63 -80.57 21.75
C ASP A 30 -74.80 -80.93 23.03
N LYS A 31 -73.87 -80.18 23.67
CA LYS A 31 -73.10 -78.92 23.49
C LYS A 31 -71.84 -78.97 24.41
N GLY A 32 -70.80 -78.16 24.17
CA GLY A 32 -69.73 -77.79 25.14
C GLY A 32 -69.37 -76.29 25.07
N ASP A 33 -68.56 -75.76 26.00
CA ASP A 33 -68.21 -74.33 26.11
C ASP A 33 -66.79 -73.95 25.63
N GLN A 34 -66.53 -72.64 25.50
CA GLN A 34 -65.45 -72.03 24.71
C GLN A 34 -64.19 -71.68 25.53
N GLY A 35 -63.00 -71.85 24.92
CA GLY A 35 -61.70 -71.50 25.51
C GLY A 35 -61.27 -70.03 25.30
N LEU A 36 -60.32 -69.57 26.12
CA LEU A 36 -59.79 -68.20 26.11
C LEU A 36 -58.82 -67.93 24.95
N GLN A 37 -58.75 -66.67 24.50
CA GLN A 37 -57.87 -66.22 23.43
C GLN A 37 -56.42 -66.03 23.91
N GLY A 38 -55.45 -66.41 23.08
CA GLY A 38 -54.01 -66.31 23.40
C GLY A 38 -53.46 -64.89 23.43
N ALA A 39 -52.34 -64.71 24.14
CA ALA A 39 -51.65 -63.42 24.28
C ALA A 39 -51.02 -62.92 22.97
N ALA A 40 -50.83 -61.60 22.86
CA ALA A 40 -50.17 -60.98 21.73
C ALA A 40 -48.67 -61.33 21.65
N GLY A 41 -48.14 -61.45 20.42
CA GLY A 41 -46.73 -61.75 20.18
C GLY A 41 -45.79 -60.58 20.54
N PRO A 42 -44.49 -60.86 20.74
CA PRO A 42 -43.50 -59.83 21.06
C PRO A 42 -43.29 -58.85 19.91
N GLN A 43 -42.93 -57.61 20.25
CA GLN A 43 -42.55 -56.59 19.27
C GLN A 43 -41.27 -57.00 18.50
N GLY A 44 -41.25 -56.74 17.19
CA GLY A 44 -40.10 -57.03 16.35
C GLY A 44 -38.86 -56.17 16.67
N PRO A 45 -37.67 -56.60 16.23
CA PRO A 45 -36.43 -55.87 16.45
C PRO A 45 -36.44 -54.49 15.77
N ALA A 46 -35.64 -53.57 16.31
CA ALA A 46 -35.42 -52.26 15.68
C ALA A 46 -34.78 -52.41 14.29
N GLY A 47 -35.14 -51.52 13.37
CA GLY A 47 -34.54 -51.47 12.04
C GLY A 47 -33.06 -51.03 12.06
N PRO A 48 -32.30 -51.31 10.99
CA PRO A 48 -30.92 -50.86 10.88
C PRO A 48 -30.84 -49.32 10.85
N ALA A 49 -29.70 -48.77 11.28
CA ALA A 49 -29.42 -47.35 11.16
C ALA A 49 -29.42 -46.91 9.68
N GLY A 50 -29.91 -45.70 9.42
CA GLY A 50 -29.89 -45.11 8.08
C GLY A 50 -28.46 -44.83 7.58
N PRO A 51 -28.25 -44.72 6.25
CA PRO A 51 -26.95 -44.37 5.69
C PRO A 51 -26.52 -42.97 6.14
N GLN A 52 -25.20 -42.77 6.25
CA GLN A 52 -24.62 -41.45 6.49
C GLN A 52 -24.99 -40.49 5.34
N GLY A 53 -25.37 -39.26 5.67
CA GLY A 53 -25.67 -38.22 4.69
C GLY A 53 -24.45 -37.84 3.84
N PRO A 54 -24.67 -37.26 2.64
CA PRO A 54 -23.57 -36.78 1.79
C PRO A 54 -22.75 -35.70 2.51
N ALA A 55 -21.50 -35.54 2.07
CA ALA A 55 -20.67 -34.42 2.51
C ALA A 55 -21.34 -33.08 2.16
N GLY A 56 -21.22 -32.10 3.04
CA GLY A 56 -21.69 -30.74 2.79
C GLY A 56 -20.97 -30.10 1.59
N PRO A 57 -21.57 -29.10 0.93
CA PRO A 57 -20.91 -28.39 -0.16
C PRO A 57 -19.61 -27.73 0.33
N GLN A 58 -18.61 -27.69 -0.54
CA GLN A 58 -17.39 -26.94 -0.29
C GLN A 58 -17.74 -25.45 -0.06
N GLY A 59 -17.13 -24.83 0.95
CA GLY A 59 -17.28 -23.40 1.20
C GLY A 59 -16.82 -22.56 0.00
N PRO A 60 -17.33 -21.31 -0.15
CA PRO A 60 -16.89 -20.43 -1.23
C PRO A 60 -15.36 -20.22 -1.16
N PRO A 61 -14.68 -20.03 -2.32
CA PRO A 61 -13.26 -19.69 -2.33
C PRO A 61 -13.00 -18.49 -1.42
N GLY A 62 -12.01 -18.62 -0.53
CA GLY A 62 -11.59 -17.51 0.32
C GLY A 62 -11.16 -16.34 -0.56
N GLY A 63 -11.83 -15.20 -0.42
CA GLY A 63 -11.56 -14.01 -1.22
C GLY A 63 -10.12 -13.55 -1.01
N GLY A 64 -9.27 -13.80 -1.99
CA GLY A 64 -7.85 -13.49 -1.90
C GLY A 64 -7.64 -11.98 -1.82
N TRP A 65 -6.88 -11.53 -0.81
CA TRP A 65 -6.14 -10.28 -0.93
C TRP A 65 -5.24 -10.40 -2.18
N SER A 66 -5.48 -9.53 -3.16
CA SER A 66 -5.20 -9.77 -4.60
C SER A 66 -3.77 -10.27 -4.88
N PRO A 67 -3.57 -11.57 -5.22
CA PRO A 67 -2.25 -12.17 -5.26
C PRO A 67 -1.71 -12.28 -6.70
N THR A 68 -1.44 -11.15 -7.38
CA THR A 68 -0.58 -11.15 -8.60
C THR A 68 -0.16 -9.78 -9.10
N ALA A 69 -1.01 -8.75 -8.98
CA ALA A 69 -0.78 -7.48 -9.64
C ALA A 69 0.15 -6.57 -8.80
N ALA A 70 1.45 -6.62 -9.10
CA ALA A 70 2.40 -5.61 -8.67
C ALA A 70 1.93 -4.20 -9.08
N ASP A 71 2.40 -3.17 -8.37
CA ASP A 71 2.12 -1.77 -8.68
C ASP A 71 0.61 -1.40 -8.60
N ARG A 72 -0.16 -1.96 -7.65
CA ARG A 72 -1.60 -1.67 -7.47
C ARG A 72 -1.96 -1.31 -6.04
N TYR A 73 -2.88 -0.35 -5.88
CA TYR A 73 -3.49 0.02 -4.59
C TYR A 73 -5.01 -0.07 -4.67
N GLN A 74 -5.66 -0.43 -3.56
CA GLN A 74 -7.13 -0.43 -3.46
C GLN A 74 -7.60 0.84 -2.74
N TYR A 75 -8.67 1.45 -3.25
CA TYR A 75 -9.34 2.61 -2.64
C TYR A 75 -10.86 2.49 -2.78
N SER A 76 -11.60 3.07 -1.85
CA SER A 76 -13.07 3.05 -1.91
C SER A 76 -13.60 4.26 -2.70
N THR A 77 -14.50 4.01 -3.65
CA THR A 77 -15.28 5.06 -4.34
C THR A 77 -16.70 5.20 -3.79
N GLY A 78 -17.11 4.30 -2.90
CA GLY A 78 -18.37 4.32 -2.17
C GLY A 78 -18.50 3.14 -1.21
N PRO A 79 -19.59 3.05 -0.42
CA PRO A 79 -19.83 1.93 0.48
C PRO A 79 -19.86 0.59 -0.28
N GLY A 80 -18.96 -0.33 0.07
CA GLY A 80 -18.81 -1.62 -0.61
C GLY A 80 -18.15 -1.58 -2.00
N LEU A 81 -17.76 -0.40 -2.51
CA LEU A 81 -17.14 -0.23 -3.82
C LEU A 81 -15.62 -0.01 -3.69
N ALA A 82 -14.87 -1.11 -3.66
CA ALA A 82 -13.41 -1.07 -3.78
C ALA A 82 -12.99 -1.03 -5.26
N VAL A 83 -12.09 -0.11 -5.60
CA VAL A 83 -11.53 0.09 -6.94
C VAL A 83 -10.01 -0.02 -6.84
N GLU A 84 -9.38 -0.59 -7.87
CA GLU A 84 -7.91 -0.69 -7.96
C GLU A 84 -7.30 0.42 -8.82
N GLY A 85 -6.42 1.22 -8.22
CA GLY A 85 -5.55 2.18 -8.91
C GLY A 85 -4.16 1.62 -9.16
N ALA A 86 -3.43 2.18 -10.12
CA ALA A 86 -2.02 1.86 -10.34
C ALA A 86 -1.12 2.71 -9.42
N ILE A 87 -0.16 2.09 -8.76
CA ILE A 87 0.91 2.76 -8.01
C ILE A 87 2.02 3.12 -9.01
N THR A 88 2.09 4.40 -9.38
CA THR A 88 3.16 4.93 -10.25
C THR A 88 4.53 4.72 -9.62
N ALA A 89 5.62 4.83 -10.41
CA ALA A 89 6.98 4.72 -9.88
C ALA A 89 7.25 5.67 -8.69
N ALA A 90 6.72 6.91 -8.76
CA ALA A 90 6.76 7.86 -7.64
C ALA A 90 5.94 7.38 -6.42
N GLY A 91 4.76 6.80 -6.64
CA GLY A 91 3.96 6.21 -5.57
C GLY A 91 4.66 5.04 -4.88
N ARG A 92 5.45 4.25 -5.60
CA ARG A 92 6.25 3.15 -5.02
C ARG A 92 7.42 3.69 -4.20
N ALA A 93 8.15 4.66 -4.73
CA ALA A 93 9.25 5.31 -4.00
C ALA A 93 8.79 5.90 -2.64
N LEU A 94 7.53 6.38 -2.56
CA LEU A 94 6.91 6.88 -1.32
C LEU A 94 6.39 5.79 -0.36
N LEU A 95 6.16 4.56 -0.83
CA LEU A 95 5.60 3.46 -0.03
C LEU A 95 6.64 2.44 0.43
N ASP A 96 7.75 2.31 -0.31
CA ASP A 96 8.80 1.31 -0.11
C ASP A 96 9.97 1.82 0.77
N ASP A 97 10.03 3.13 1.03
CA ASP A 97 11.12 3.87 1.72
C ASP A 97 12.54 3.65 1.17
N ALA A 98 12.68 2.89 0.09
CA ALA A 98 13.95 2.39 -0.43
C ALA A 98 14.85 3.45 -1.09
N ASP A 99 14.30 4.62 -1.47
CA ASP A 99 15.09 5.71 -2.05
C ASP A 99 14.48 7.10 -1.77
N ALA A 100 14.85 7.66 -0.62
CA ALA A 100 14.54 9.05 -0.27
C ALA A 100 15.18 10.09 -1.22
N ALA A 101 16.27 9.76 -1.93
CA ALA A 101 16.88 10.67 -2.90
C ALA A 101 16.06 10.75 -4.19
N ALA A 102 15.47 9.64 -4.65
CA ALA A 102 14.50 9.63 -5.75
C ALA A 102 13.20 10.38 -5.39
N GLN A 103 12.73 10.28 -4.14
CA GLN A 103 11.60 11.10 -3.65
C GLN A 103 11.94 12.60 -3.73
N LEU A 104 13.08 13.02 -3.17
CA LEU A 104 13.52 14.42 -3.18
C LEU A 104 13.69 14.96 -4.61
N ALA A 105 14.31 14.18 -5.51
CA ALA A 105 14.42 14.52 -6.92
C ALA A 105 13.05 14.68 -7.61
N THR A 106 12.08 13.83 -7.28
CA THR A 106 10.69 13.92 -7.79
C THR A 106 9.99 15.18 -7.28
N LEU A 107 10.28 15.62 -6.06
CA LEU A 107 9.80 16.88 -5.48
C LEU A 107 10.61 18.12 -5.94
N GLY A 108 11.60 17.93 -6.83
CA GLY A 108 12.47 19.01 -7.31
C GLY A 108 13.46 19.54 -6.28
N ILE A 109 13.63 18.86 -5.15
CA ILE A 109 14.61 19.16 -4.10
C ILE A 109 15.91 18.42 -4.44
N GLY A 110 16.93 19.15 -4.84
CA GLY A 110 18.26 18.58 -5.10
C GLY A 110 18.98 18.17 -3.81
N ALA A 111 20.03 17.36 -3.95
CA ALA A 111 20.97 17.13 -2.85
C ALA A 111 21.72 18.43 -2.49
N TRP A 112 22.23 18.51 -1.24
CA TRP A 112 23.17 19.56 -0.85
C TRP A 112 24.47 19.41 -1.64
N SER A 113 24.83 20.45 -2.39
CA SER A 113 26.09 20.56 -3.11
C SER A 113 27.07 21.44 -2.33
N VAL A 114 28.34 21.05 -2.33
CA VAL A 114 29.46 21.84 -1.80
C VAL A 114 30.48 22.01 -2.91
N THR A 115 30.90 23.25 -3.15
CA THR A 115 31.91 23.60 -4.18
C THR A 115 32.95 24.53 -3.57
N SER A 116 34.18 24.49 -4.08
CA SER A 116 35.30 25.28 -3.55
C SER A 116 35.86 26.24 -4.62
N PRO A 117 35.09 27.29 -5.00
CA PRO A 117 35.52 28.23 -6.03
C PRO A 117 36.68 29.11 -5.54
N THR A 118 37.48 29.62 -6.46
CA THR A 118 38.48 30.65 -6.15
C THR A 118 37.78 31.99 -5.92
N PRO A 119 37.97 32.66 -4.77
CA PRO A 119 37.44 34.02 -4.56
C PRO A 119 38.20 35.03 -5.42
N ILE A 120 37.47 35.99 -5.98
CA ILE A 120 37.98 37.01 -6.91
C ILE A 120 37.86 38.38 -6.23
N ALA A 121 38.92 39.19 -6.24
CA ALA A 121 38.86 40.55 -5.70
C ALA A 121 38.17 41.49 -6.70
N GLY A 122 37.35 42.43 -6.22
CA GLY A 122 36.71 43.44 -7.06
C GLY A 122 37.70 44.43 -7.68
N ALA A 123 38.85 44.63 -7.02
CA ALA A 123 40.04 45.28 -7.55
C ALA A 123 41.29 44.68 -6.89
N GLY A 124 42.45 44.73 -7.56
CA GLY A 124 43.69 44.12 -7.06
C GLY A 124 43.62 42.58 -7.05
N SER A 125 44.39 41.95 -6.16
CA SER A 125 44.44 40.49 -6.02
C SER A 125 44.70 40.02 -4.58
N PHE A 126 44.09 38.89 -4.21
CA PHE A 126 44.45 38.16 -3.00
C PHE A 126 45.86 37.58 -3.13
N ALA A 127 46.64 37.60 -2.06
CA ALA A 127 47.89 36.84 -1.99
C ALA A 127 47.61 35.37 -1.61
N SER A 128 46.63 35.14 -0.72
CA SER A 128 46.07 33.81 -0.46
C SER A 128 44.66 33.92 0.15
N ALA A 129 43.68 33.34 -0.52
CA ALA A 129 42.31 33.21 -0.05
C ALA A 129 41.64 31.96 -0.65
N SER A 130 40.67 31.39 0.05
CA SER A 130 39.84 30.27 -0.41
C SER A 130 38.37 30.55 -0.14
N ALA A 131 37.47 29.91 -0.89
CA ALA A 131 36.04 29.98 -0.64
C ALA A 131 35.41 28.59 -0.69
N GLU A 132 34.32 28.43 0.07
CA GLU A 132 33.42 27.29 0.05
C GLU A 132 31.99 27.79 -0.15
N VAL A 133 31.28 27.22 -1.11
CA VAL A 133 29.88 27.52 -1.40
C VAL A 133 29.05 26.26 -1.20
N ARG A 134 28.18 26.29 -0.19
CA ARG A 134 27.17 25.25 0.08
C ARG A 134 25.83 25.72 -0.46
N SER A 135 25.15 24.87 -1.23
CA SER A 135 23.85 25.21 -1.80
C SER A 135 22.93 24.01 -1.97
N ILE A 136 21.63 24.27 -1.96
CA ILE A 136 20.57 23.33 -2.32
C ILE A 136 19.58 24.03 -3.24
N ALA A 137 19.20 23.36 -4.33
CA ALA A 137 18.23 23.86 -5.29
C ALA A 137 16.87 23.18 -5.07
N ILE A 138 15.80 23.97 -5.04
CA ILE A 138 14.41 23.57 -4.84
C ILE A 138 13.63 24.14 -6.03
N GLY A 139 13.49 23.34 -7.09
CA GLY A 139 13.04 23.81 -8.40
C GLY A 139 13.98 24.89 -8.95
N LYS A 140 13.49 26.13 -9.00
CA LYS A 140 14.27 27.33 -9.36
C LYS A 140 14.86 28.10 -8.18
N THR A 141 14.35 27.92 -6.97
CA THR A 141 14.88 28.60 -5.79
C THR A 141 16.17 27.92 -5.36
N VAL A 142 17.21 28.67 -5.07
CA VAL A 142 18.47 28.14 -4.53
C VAL A 142 18.75 28.79 -3.19
N VAL A 143 18.84 27.97 -2.14
CA VAL A 143 19.37 28.39 -0.83
C VAL A 143 20.88 28.23 -0.88
N LEU A 144 21.62 29.28 -0.51
CA LEU A 144 23.08 29.30 -0.63
C LEU A 144 23.75 29.98 0.57
N THR A 145 24.83 29.38 1.03
CA THR A 145 25.78 29.94 1.99
C THR A 145 27.17 29.93 1.38
N ALA A 146 27.84 31.08 1.35
CA ALA A 146 29.24 31.22 0.97
C ALA A 146 30.08 31.57 2.20
N SER A 147 31.21 30.87 2.37
CA SER A 147 32.27 31.22 3.31
C SER A 147 33.55 31.52 2.54
N VAL A 148 34.23 32.61 2.87
CA VAL A 148 35.54 32.98 2.31
C VAL A 148 36.54 33.15 3.45
N ILE A 149 37.71 32.51 3.33
CA ILE A 149 38.82 32.65 4.26
C ILE A 149 39.93 33.42 3.56
N ILE A 150 40.26 34.61 4.04
CA ILE A 150 41.31 35.47 3.49
C ILE A 150 42.54 35.34 4.39
N THR A 151 43.42 34.39 4.09
CA THR A 151 44.67 34.20 4.83
C THR A 151 45.57 35.44 4.69
N THR A 152 45.80 35.89 3.45
CA THR A 152 46.56 37.10 3.16
C THR A 152 45.88 37.91 2.04
N ASN A 153 45.42 39.12 2.39
CA ASN A 153 44.62 39.99 1.52
C ASN A 153 45.37 40.45 0.26
N GLY A 154 46.70 40.57 0.31
CA GLY A 154 47.46 41.15 -0.79
C GLY A 154 46.97 42.57 -1.11
N THR A 155 46.70 42.84 -2.39
CA THR A 155 46.18 44.13 -2.87
C THR A 155 44.66 44.15 -3.06
N ALA A 156 43.96 43.09 -2.66
CA ALA A 156 42.51 42.95 -2.85
C ALA A 156 41.72 44.09 -2.21
N ALA A 157 40.78 44.65 -2.98
CA ALA A 157 39.96 45.80 -2.63
C ALA A 157 38.60 45.77 -3.35
N ALA A 158 37.80 46.84 -3.14
CA ALA A 158 36.43 47.05 -3.64
C ALA A 158 35.38 46.04 -3.14
N SER A 159 35.48 44.77 -3.52
CA SER A 159 34.56 43.69 -3.12
C SER A 159 35.25 42.34 -3.04
N VAL A 160 34.59 41.34 -2.44
CA VAL A 160 35.01 39.94 -2.47
C VAL A 160 33.97 39.14 -3.26
N ASN A 161 34.31 38.75 -4.48
CA ASN A 161 33.39 38.13 -5.42
C ASN A 161 33.56 36.60 -5.38
N VAL A 162 32.47 35.89 -5.13
CA VAL A 162 32.44 34.42 -5.02
C VAL A 162 31.64 33.85 -6.19
N PRO A 163 32.26 33.06 -7.09
CA PRO A 163 31.53 32.30 -8.11
C PRO A 163 30.47 31.38 -7.47
N ILE A 164 29.27 31.34 -8.05
CA ILE A 164 28.14 30.52 -7.57
C ILE A 164 27.71 29.51 -8.65
N PRO A 165 27.10 28.36 -8.28
CA PRO A 165 26.89 27.24 -9.20
C PRO A 165 25.84 27.49 -10.31
N TYR A 166 25.01 28.52 -10.19
CA TYR A 166 23.99 28.86 -11.19
C TYR A 166 23.92 30.38 -11.42
N THR A 167 23.59 30.78 -12.64
CA THR A 167 23.32 32.18 -12.99
C THR A 167 21.99 32.64 -12.38
N SER A 168 21.96 33.86 -11.83
CA SER A 168 20.76 34.44 -11.23
C SER A 168 19.79 35.03 -12.26
N VAL A 169 18.48 34.82 -12.07
CA VAL A 169 17.43 35.48 -12.88
C VAL A 169 17.24 36.92 -12.43
N GLY A 170 17.07 37.13 -11.12
CA GLY A 170 16.84 38.43 -10.50
C GLY A 170 18.07 39.01 -9.82
N SER A 171 17.90 40.21 -9.25
CA SER A 171 18.86 40.80 -8.31
C SER A 171 18.48 40.43 -6.87
N HIS A 172 19.41 39.83 -6.13
CA HIS A 172 19.18 39.29 -4.79
C HIS A 172 20.20 39.82 -3.77
N VAL A 173 19.79 39.83 -2.50
CA VAL A 173 20.59 40.26 -1.36
C VAL A 173 20.82 39.08 -0.42
N PHE A 174 22.07 38.95 0.03
CA PHE A 174 22.53 37.98 1.02
C PHE A 174 23.00 38.76 2.25
N VAL A 175 22.83 38.20 3.43
CA VAL A 175 23.22 38.82 4.71
C VAL A 175 24.24 37.94 5.42
N GLY A 176 25.09 38.55 6.24
CA GLY A 176 26.15 37.80 6.89
C GLY A 176 27.04 38.62 7.81
N ARG A 177 28.21 38.06 8.12
CA ARG A 177 29.15 38.60 9.09
C ARG A 177 30.60 38.25 8.75
N GLU A 178 31.52 39.13 9.14
CA GLU A 178 32.91 38.77 9.38
C GLU A 178 32.98 38.05 10.75
N ASP A 179 33.62 36.88 10.80
CA ASP A 179 33.55 35.95 11.94
C ASP A 179 34.88 35.73 12.69
N ALA A 180 35.98 36.40 12.31
CA ALA A 180 37.32 36.13 12.85
C ALA A 180 38.10 37.33 13.39
N VAL A 181 37.83 38.56 12.93
CA VAL A 181 38.69 39.74 13.18
C VAL A 181 37.91 40.99 13.63
N THR A 182 36.91 41.42 12.87
CA THR A 182 36.18 42.67 13.10
C THR A 182 34.74 42.45 13.57
N GLY A 183 34.14 41.29 13.28
CA GLY A 183 32.76 41.01 13.67
C GLY A 183 31.71 41.81 12.90
N GLU A 184 32.09 42.48 11.81
CA GLU A 184 31.24 43.43 11.08
C GLU A 184 30.12 42.74 10.28
N SER A 185 28.98 43.44 10.13
CA SER A 185 27.89 43.00 9.25
C SER A 185 28.31 43.03 7.78
N LEU A 186 28.02 41.96 7.05
CA LEU A 186 28.26 41.84 5.60
C LEU A 186 26.95 41.87 4.82
N ILE A 187 27.03 42.40 3.60
CA ILE A 187 25.98 42.32 2.58
C ILE A 187 26.57 41.69 1.31
N GLY A 188 25.99 40.58 0.87
CA GLY A 188 26.25 40.00 -0.44
C GLY A 188 25.23 40.53 -1.44
N LYS A 189 25.70 40.88 -2.64
CA LYS A 189 24.89 41.38 -3.75
C LYS A 189 25.06 40.45 -4.95
N LEU A 190 23.95 39.90 -5.43
CA LEU A 190 23.90 39.10 -6.66
C LEU A 190 23.06 39.86 -7.67
N ALA A 191 23.64 40.21 -8.82
CA ALA A 191 22.93 40.91 -9.89
C ALA A 191 22.21 39.93 -10.82
N ALA A 192 21.12 40.38 -11.46
CA ALA A 192 20.47 39.65 -12.54
C ALA A 192 21.49 39.32 -13.66
N GLY A 193 21.47 38.08 -14.15
CA GLY A 193 22.44 37.57 -15.13
C GLY A 193 23.84 37.27 -14.58
N SER A 194 24.10 37.44 -13.27
CA SER A 194 25.40 37.12 -12.66
C SER A 194 25.48 35.67 -12.19
N ALA A 195 26.66 35.07 -12.38
CA ALA A 195 27.10 33.82 -11.72
C ALA A 195 28.17 34.10 -10.62
N GLN A 196 28.21 35.33 -10.09
CA GLN A 196 29.08 35.75 -8.99
C GLN A 196 28.32 36.56 -7.93
N LEU A 197 28.48 36.17 -6.67
CA LEU A 197 27.99 36.87 -5.48
C LEU A 197 29.08 37.85 -4.99
N SER A 198 28.80 39.16 -5.04
CA SER A 198 29.75 40.20 -4.62
C SER A 198 29.53 40.60 -3.16
N VAL A 199 30.50 40.33 -2.28
CA VAL A 199 30.42 40.60 -0.84
C VAL A 199 31.07 41.93 -0.46
N PHE A 200 30.36 42.70 0.38
CA PHE A 200 30.75 43.99 0.92
C PHE A 200 30.48 44.04 2.43
N ARG A 201 31.05 45.02 3.13
CA ARG A 201 30.53 45.46 4.45
C ARG A 201 29.13 46.07 4.27
N GLY A 202 28.33 46.08 5.34
CA GLY A 202 26.99 46.68 5.35
C GLY A 202 26.95 48.16 4.92
N ASN A 203 28.04 48.91 5.10
CA ASN A 203 28.23 50.28 4.61
C ASN A 203 28.71 50.38 3.14
N ASN A 204 28.64 49.28 2.37
CA ASN A 204 29.11 49.17 0.98
C ASN A 204 30.63 49.38 0.77
N THR A 205 31.46 49.25 1.80
CA THR A 205 32.92 49.26 1.65
C THR A 205 33.50 47.84 1.56
N TYR A 206 34.79 47.75 1.19
CA TYR A 206 35.50 46.47 1.07
C TYR A 206 35.55 45.70 2.41
N PRO A 207 35.25 44.39 2.47
CA PRO A 207 35.17 43.63 3.72
C PRO A 207 36.42 42.82 4.08
N GLY A 208 37.39 42.69 3.17
CA GLY A 208 38.55 41.83 3.37
C GLY A 208 39.67 42.45 4.20
N GLY A 209 40.54 41.58 4.69
CA GLY A 209 41.74 41.87 5.48
C GLY A 209 42.49 40.58 5.78
N ASN A 210 43.72 40.66 6.30
CA ASN A 210 44.49 39.45 6.64
C ASN A 210 43.81 38.71 7.81
N GLY A 211 43.58 37.41 7.66
CA GLY A 211 42.89 36.56 8.64
C GLY A 211 41.36 36.69 8.68
N HIS A 212 40.74 37.52 7.83
CA HIS A 212 39.29 37.69 7.83
C HIS A 212 38.57 36.42 7.35
N VAL A 213 37.43 36.11 7.99
CA VAL A 213 36.53 35.03 7.58
C VAL A 213 35.16 35.63 7.28
N LEU A 214 34.80 35.69 6.02
CA LEU A 214 33.53 36.26 5.55
C LEU A 214 32.50 35.16 5.37
N ARG A 215 31.36 35.22 6.06
CA ARG A 215 30.22 34.31 5.84
C ARG A 215 29.00 35.10 5.41
N VAL A 216 28.34 34.66 4.34
CA VAL A 216 27.05 35.21 3.86
C VAL A 216 26.09 34.10 3.46
N SER A 217 24.80 34.30 3.75
CA SER A 217 23.72 33.36 3.43
C SER A 217 22.51 34.09 2.84
N GLY A 218 21.72 33.38 2.02
CA GLY A 218 20.55 33.95 1.37
C GLY A 218 19.91 32.99 0.36
N VAL A 219 18.99 33.54 -0.44
CA VAL A 219 18.24 32.81 -1.46
C VAL A 219 18.21 33.59 -2.78
N TYR A 220 18.25 32.88 -3.90
CA TYR A 220 18.12 33.46 -5.25
C TYR A 220 17.32 32.55 -6.20
N GLU A 221 16.82 33.10 -7.30
CA GLU A 221 16.24 32.31 -8.39
C GLU A 221 17.32 32.03 -9.45
N ARG A 222 17.52 30.75 -9.80
CA ARG A 222 18.41 30.34 -10.90
C ARG A 222 17.68 30.31 -12.25
N THR A 223 18.45 30.54 -13.32
CA THR A 223 18.07 30.26 -14.71
C THR A 223 17.85 28.77 -14.94
#